data_AF-A0A6A7L186-F1
#
_entry.id   AF-A0A6A7L186-F1
#
_cell.length_a   1.000
_cell.length_b   1.000
_cell.length_c   1.000
_cell.angle_alpha   90.00
_cell.angle_beta   90.00
_cell.angle_gamma   90.00
#
_symmetry.space_group_name_H-M   'P 1'
#
loop_
_entity.id
_entity.type
_entity.pdbx_description
1 polymer ?
#
loop_
_entity_poly.entity_id
_entity_poly.type
_entity_poly.pdbx_seq_one_letter_code
_entity_poly.pdbx_strand_id
1 'polypeptide(L)'
;MPTRSKWEFLPTEAINPASLNLDKAPIPDIIDLMVSEDRKVVAAVQREKDRIANGVQIVVESLKKGGRIIFVGAGTSGRLGVLEAAEMPPTFGVPSSLVQSIMAGGKEAVFRAREGVEDDYEEGARAIARLRPTKKDVVIGVSASGMTPFVRGGLTRARKAGLRIIFVTCWPGTELQNFVDLIIAPNVGPEVLTGSTRLKAGTATKMVLNMLTTVSMVRTGKTYGNLMVDVQTGSEKLRDRARRIIGVAAGVEYEAADKLLKRAKGNVKAAIVMAKTGLPLKKALSRLRAADSSMREAIGEDIEPRLRDLLARGPRE
;
A
#
# COMPACT_ATOMS: atom_id res chain seq x y z
N MET A 1 -29.50 -22.97 -27.01
CA MET A 1 -28.22 -22.23 -27.12
C MET A 1 -27.31 -22.73 -26.02
N PRO A 2 -26.05 -23.11 -26.27
CA PRO A 2 -25.17 -23.47 -25.17
C PRO A 2 -25.02 -22.23 -24.29
N THR A 3 -25.40 -22.35 -23.03
CA THR A 3 -25.29 -21.31 -22.00
C THR A 3 -23.82 -21.08 -21.72
N ARG A 4 -23.18 -20.19 -22.50
CA ARG A 4 -21.82 -19.73 -22.20
C ARG A 4 -21.81 -19.07 -20.83
N SER A 5 -20.76 -19.32 -20.07
CA SER A 5 -20.58 -18.67 -18.77
C SER A 5 -20.46 -17.17 -18.99
N LYS A 6 -21.20 -16.38 -18.21
CA LYS A 6 -21.07 -14.91 -18.24
C LYS A 6 -19.68 -14.42 -17.81
N TRP A 7 -18.81 -15.29 -17.30
CA TRP A 7 -17.46 -14.95 -16.87
C TRP A 7 -16.37 -15.32 -17.89
N GLU A 8 -16.71 -16.10 -18.91
CA GLU A 8 -15.77 -16.67 -19.89
C GLU A 8 -14.99 -15.61 -20.67
N PHE A 9 -15.55 -14.41 -20.84
CA PHE A 9 -14.89 -13.33 -21.57
C PHE A 9 -13.81 -12.61 -20.75
N LEU A 10 -13.73 -12.84 -19.44
CA LEU A 10 -12.80 -12.14 -18.56
C LEU A 10 -11.37 -12.66 -18.80
N PRO A 11 -10.36 -11.77 -18.97
CA PRO A 11 -8.97 -12.20 -19.09
C PRO A 11 -8.46 -13.01 -17.89
N THR A 12 -9.06 -12.81 -16.71
CA THR A 12 -8.73 -13.55 -15.48
C THR A 12 -9.20 -15.01 -15.50
N GLU A 13 -10.20 -15.33 -16.32
CA GLU A 13 -10.76 -16.68 -16.48
C GLU A 13 -10.24 -17.39 -17.74
N ALA A 14 -9.42 -16.71 -18.55
CA ALA A 14 -8.89 -17.26 -19.79
C ALA A 14 -7.86 -18.37 -19.52
N ILE A 15 -7.78 -19.33 -20.44
CA ILE A 15 -6.80 -20.41 -20.42
C ILE A 15 -5.43 -19.84 -20.83
N ASN A 16 -4.38 -20.20 -20.09
CA ASN A 16 -3.02 -19.84 -20.47
C ASN A 16 -2.44 -20.88 -21.45
N PRO A 17 -2.10 -20.49 -22.70
CA PRO A 17 -1.54 -21.42 -23.68
C PRO A 17 -0.16 -21.97 -23.27
N ALA A 18 0.56 -21.31 -22.38
CA ALA A 18 1.86 -21.78 -21.89
C ALA A 18 1.75 -22.91 -20.84
N SER A 19 0.57 -23.17 -20.29
CA SER A 19 0.37 -24.12 -19.18
C SER A 19 -0.64 -25.24 -19.49
N LEU A 20 -0.88 -25.55 -20.77
CA LEU A 20 -1.88 -26.54 -21.18
C LEU A 20 -1.67 -27.94 -20.57
N ASN A 21 -0.42 -28.33 -20.30
CA ASN A 21 -0.05 -29.63 -19.72
C ASN A 21 0.53 -29.48 -18.30
N LEU A 22 0.10 -28.47 -17.54
CA LEU A 22 0.65 -28.15 -16.22
C LEU A 22 0.66 -29.35 -15.26
N ASP A 23 -0.35 -30.20 -15.32
CA ASP A 23 -0.54 -31.40 -14.48
C ASP A 23 0.43 -32.55 -14.81
N LYS A 24 1.05 -32.52 -15.99
CA LYS A 24 1.97 -33.57 -16.49
C LYS A 24 3.42 -33.12 -16.54
N ALA A 25 3.67 -31.83 -16.40
CA ALA A 25 5.02 -31.28 -16.45
C ALA A 25 5.85 -31.72 -15.22
N PRO A 26 7.16 -31.97 -15.38
CA PRO A 26 8.08 -32.14 -14.26
C PRO A 26 8.00 -30.96 -13.28
N ILE A 27 8.17 -31.24 -11.99
CA ILE A 27 8.10 -30.21 -10.93
C ILE A 27 9.02 -29.00 -11.21
N PRO A 28 10.30 -29.18 -11.64
CA PRO A 28 11.15 -28.03 -11.98
C PRO A 28 10.59 -27.16 -13.11
N ASP A 29 10.02 -27.79 -14.15
CA ASP A 29 9.45 -27.09 -15.29
C ASP A 29 8.19 -26.31 -14.91
N ILE A 30 7.38 -26.83 -13.98
CA ILE A 30 6.23 -26.11 -13.39
C ILE A 30 6.73 -24.85 -12.68
N ILE A 31 7.79 -24.96 -11.87
CA ILE A 31 8.36 -23.82 -11.13
C ILE A 31 8.91 -22.77 -12.10
N ASP A 32 9.68 -23.19 -13.11
CA ASP A 32 10.23 -22.28 -14.12
C ASP A 32 9.13 -21.58 -14.92
N LEU A 33 8.06 -22.29 -15.26
CA LEU A 33 6.88 -21.71 -15.90
C LEU A 33 6.21 -20.66 -15.01
N MET A 34 6.00 -20.96 -13.72
CA MET A 34 5.43 -20.00 -12.77
C MET A 34 6.29 -18.73 -12.65
N VAL A 35 7.61 -18.87 -12.53
CA VAL A 35 8.54 -17.72 -12.47
C VAL A 35 8.53 -16.93 -13.77
N SER A 36 8.47 -17.61 -14.92
CA SER A 36 8.37 -16.96 -16.23
C SER A 36 7.08 -16.14 -16.37
N GLU A 37 5.96 -16.67 -15.89
CA GLU A 37 4.69 -15.94 -15.82
C GLU A 37 4.77 -14.73 -14.86
N ASP A 38 5.35 -14.90 -13.68
CA ASP A 38 5.49 -13.81 -12.68
C ASP A 38 6.36 -12.65 -13.19
N ARG A 39 7.37 -12.90 -14.03
CA ARG A 39 8.16 -11.82 -14.67
C ARG A 39 7.29 -10.86 -15.48
N LYS A 40 6.18 -11.33 -16.05
CA LYS A 40 5.24 -10.48 -16.82
C LYS A 40 4.52 -9.47 -15.93
N VAL A 41 4.39 -9.73 -14.63
CA VAL A 41 3.73 -8.86 -13.66
C VAL A 41 4.44 -7.51 -13.56
N VAL A 42 5.78 -7.51 -13.47
CA VAL A 42 6.56 -6.27 -13.35
C VAL A 42 6.33 -5.34 -14.54
N ALA A 43 6.35 -5.90 -15.76
CA ALA A 43 6.07 -5.14 -16.97
C ALA A 43 4.63 -4.61 -17.01
N ALA A 44 3.66 -5.40 -16.54
CA ALA A 44 2.26 -4.97 -16.45
C ALA A 44 2.06 -3.80 -15.48
N VAL A 45 2.69 -3.86 -14.30
CA VAL A 45 2.64 -2.76 -13.32
C VAL A 45 3.38 -1.52 -13.85
N GLN A 46 4.52 -1.70 -14.52
CA GLN A 46 5.28 -0.61 -15.11
C GLN A 46 4.48 0.17 -16.17
N ARG A 47 3.65 -0.51 -16.97
CA ARG A 47 2.75 0.15 -17.94
C ARG A 47 1.71 1.04 -17.27
N GLU A 48 1.36 0.77 -16.02
CA GLU A 48 0.40 1.56 -15.24
C GLU A 48 1.06 2.72 -14.45
N LYS A 49 2.37 2.97 -14.63
CA LYS A 49 3.14 3.96 -13.87
C LYS A 49 2.42 5.31 -13.72
N ASP A 50 1.94 5.88 -14.83
CA ASP A 50 1.33 7.22 -14.81
C ASP A 50 -0.02 7.22 -14.08
N ARG A 51 -0.79 6.13 -14.21
CA ARG A 51 -2.04 5.95 -13.46
C ARG A 51 -1.76 5.78 -11.98
N ILE A 52 -0.75 4.98 -11.61
CA ILE A 52 -0.30 4.83 -10.22
C ILE A 52 0.13 6.19 -9.65
N ALA A 53 0.89 6.99 -10.42
CA ALA A 53 1.30 8.33 -10.01
C ALA A 53 0.11 9.26 -9.76
N ASN A 54 -0.91 9.26 -10.64
CA ASN A 54 -2.16 9.99 -10.43
C ASN A 54 -2.91 9.50 -9.19
N GLY A 55 -2.93 8.19 -8.95
CA GLY A 55 -3.52 7.59 -7.75
C GLY A 55 -2.82 8.06 -6.48
N VAL A 56 -1.49 8.11 -6.49
CA VAL A 56 -0.69 8.68 -5.38
C VAL A 56 -1.06 10.14 -5.15
N GLN A 57 -1.23 10.96 -6.19
CA GLN A 57 -1.65 12.37 -6.01
C GLN A 57 -3.00 12.48 -5.31
N ILE A 58 -4.01 11.69 -5.73
CA ILE A 58 -5.32 11.63 -5.08
C ILE A 58 -5.19 11.28 -3.59
N VAL A 59 -4.38 10.26 -3.28
CA VAL A 59 -4.14 9.82 -1.90
C VAL A 59 -3.43 10.89 -1.07
N VAL A 60 -2.36 11.50 -1.60
CA VAL A 60 -1.61 12.57 -0.91
C VAL A 60 -2.51 13.76 -0.59
N GLU A 61 -3.35 14.20 -1.53
CA GLU A 61 -4.31 15.27 -1.29
C GLU A 61 -5.33 14.92 -0.20
N SER A 62 -5.84 13.68 -0.21
CA SER A 62 -6.74 13.18 0.83
C SER A 62 -6.08 13.24 2.21
N LEU A 63 -4.86 12.71 2.34
CA LEU A 63 -4.11 12.71 3.60
C LEU A 63 -3.82 14.13 4.09
N LYS A 64 -3.42 15.06 3.21
CA LYS A 64 -3.19 16.47 3.58
C LYS A 64 -4.45 17.19 4.06
N LYS A 65 -5.63 16.78 3.58
CA LYS A 65 -6.93 17.30 4.04
C LYS A 65 -7.40 16.66 5.36
N GLY A 66 -6.62 15.71 5.91
CA GLY A 66 -6.93 14.94 7.11
C GLY A 66 -7.88 13.76 6.85
N GLY A 67 -7.93 13.27 5.61
CA GLY A 67 -8.69 12.08 5.22
C GLY A 67 -7.96 10.78 5.52
N ARG A 68 -8.68 9.67 5.31
CA ARG A 68 -8.21 8.29 5.47
C ARG A 68 -8.14 7.58 4.12
N ILE A 69 -7.33 6.53 4.07
CA ILE A 69 -7.33 5.54 2.99
C ILE A 69 -8.20 4.37 3.42
N ILE A 70 -9.17 3.98 2.59
CA ILE A 70 -10.09 2.87 2.88
C ILE A 70 -10.02 1.86 1.74
N PHE A 71 -9.42 0.70 1.99
CA PHE A 71 -9.47 -0.44 1.06
C PHE A 71 -10.81 -1.15 1.16
N VAL A 72 -11.33 -1.64 0.03
CA VAL A 72 -12.50 -2.52 -0.03
C VAL A 72 -12.27 -3.66 -1.02
N GLY A 73 -12.41 -4.91 -0.56
CA GLY A 73 -12.11 -6.10 -1.36
C GLY A 73 -12.73 -7.37 -0.80
N ALA A 74 -12.68 -8.44 -1.60
CA ALA A 74 -13.06 -9.80 -1.20
C ALA A 74 -11.91 -10.78 -1.44
N GLY A 75 -11.94 -11.94 -0.79
CA GLY A 75 -10.93 -13.00 -0.96
C GLY A 75 -9.49 -12.48 -0.87
N THR A 76 -8.64 -12.88 -1.81
CA THR A 76 -7.23 -12.41 -1.87
C THR A 76 -7.13 -10.89 -1.96
N SER A 77 -7.99 -10.22 -2.74
CA SER A 77 -7.98 -8.76 -2.89
C SER A 77 -8.23 -8.05 -1.56
N GLY A 78 -9.21 -8.53 -0.78
CA GLY A 78 -9.49 -8.02 0.56
C GLY A 78 -8.33 -8.27 1.54
N ARG A 79 -7.72 -9.46 1.50
CA ARG A 79 -6.55 -9.79 2.33
C ARG A 79 -5.34 -8.91 2.04
N LEU A 80 -5.08 -8.60 0.78
CA LEU A 80 -4.01 -7.66 0.40
C LEU A 80 -4.28 -6.26 0.96
N GLY A 81 -5.51 -5.76 0.91
CA GLY A 81 -5.87 -4.51 1.57
C GLY A 81 -5.67 -4.54 3.10
N VAL A 82 -5.98 -5.67 3.75
CA VAL A 82 -5.73 -5.86 5.19
C VAL A 82 -4.23 -5.87 5.49
N LEU A 83 -3.42 -6.57 4.69
CA LEU A 83 -1.97 -6.61 4.81
C LEU A 83 -1.37 -5.19 4.76
N GLU A 84 -1.74 -4.42 3.73
CA GLU A 84 -1.26 -3.04 3.58
C GLU A 84 -1.63 -2.18 4.80
N ALA A 85 -2.90 -2.23 5.23
CA ALA A 85 -3.35 -1.45 6.40
C ALA A 85 -2.60 -1.82 7.68
N ALA A 86 -2.29 -3.10 7.88
CA ALA A 86 -1.57 -3.60 9.06
C ALA A 86 -0.10 -3.15 9.10
N GLU A 87 0.52 -2.92 7.94
CA GLU A 87 1.92 -2.48 7.85
C GLU A 87 2.10 -0.97 8.03
N MET A 88 1.02 -0.17 7.96
CA MET A 88 1.12 1.30 8.06
C MET A 88 1.61 1.79 9.43
N PRO A 89 1.07 1.33 10.58
CA PRO A 89 1.56 1.77 11.89
C PRO A 89 3.04 1.45 12.17
N PRO A 90 3.53 0.21 12.02
CA PRO A 90 4.93 -0.10 12.33
C PRO A 90 5.93 0.54 11.35
N THR A 91 5.52 0.79 10.10
CA THR A 91 6.38 1.36 9.06
C THR A 91 6.42 2.89 9.12
N PHE A 92 5.26 3.54 9.15
CA PHE A 92 5.16 5.01 9.00
C PHE A 92 4.68 5.75 10.26
N GLY A 93 4.53 5.05 11.38
CA GLY A 93 4.18 5.65 12.66
C GLY A 93 2.78 6.24 12.72
N VAL A 94 1.92 5.88 11.77
CA VAL A 94 0.55 6.40 11.65
C VAL A 94 -0.42 5.58 12.51
N PRO A 95 -1.53 6.18 12.99
CA PRO A 95 -2.56 5.42 13.69
C PRO A 95 -3.23 4.41 12.73
N SER A 96 -3.68 3.28 13.28
CA SER A 96 -4.42 2.26 12.51
C SER A 96 -5.73 2.75 11.89
N SER A 97 -6.23 3.91 12.34
CA SER A 97 -7.40 4.56 11.76
C SER A 97 -7.11 5.31 10.46
N LEU A 98 -5.84 5.61 10.14
CA LEU A 98 -5.48 6.37 8.94
C LEU A 98 -5.65 5.52 7.66
N VAL A 99 -5.29 4.25 7.73
CA VAL A 99 -5.42 3.30 6.63
C VAL A 99 -6.18 2.09 7.14
N GLN A 100 -7.35 1.86 6.56
CA GLN A 100 -8.28 0.82 7.00
C GLN A 100 -8.64 -0.08 5.83
N SER A 101 -9.02 -1.32 6.12
CA SER A 101 -9.47 -2.27 5.11
C SER A 101 -10.82 -2.87 5.49
N ILE A 102 -11.72 -2.90 4.51
CA ILE A 102 -13.01 -3.60 4.56
C ILE A 102 -12.89 -4.84 3.69
N MET A 103 -13.08 -6.00 4.33
CA MET A 103 -13.06 -7.30 3.67
C MET A 103 -14.47 -7.91 3.68
N ALA A 104 -14.91 -8.42 2.54
CA ALA A 104 -16.13 -9.23 2.44
C ALA A 104 -16.05 -10.42 3.41
N GLY A 105 -17.10 -10.65 4.20
CA GLY A 105 -17.12 -11.67 5.26
C GLY A 105 -16.42 -11.28 6.57
N GLY A 106 -15.86 -10.06 6.66
CA GLY A 106 -15.31 -9.49 7.89
C GLY A 106 -13.96 -10.08 8.34
N LYS A 107 -13.61 -9.88 9.62
CA LYS A 107 -12.29 -10.25 10.16
C LYS A 107 -11.96 -11.74 10.03
N GLU A 108 -12.94 -12.61 10.25
CA GLU A 108 -12.75 -14.07 10.13
C GLU A 108 -12.38 -14.49 8.71
N ALA A 109 -12.84 -13.74 7.69
CA ALA A 109 -12.55 -14.04 6.29
C ALA A 109 -11.06 -13.90 5.94
N VAL A 110 -10.30 -13.17 6.77
CA VAL A 110 -8.83 -13.05 6.63
C VAL A 110 -8.18 -14.43 6.74
N PHE A 111 -8.57 -15.22 7.74
CA PHE A 111 -7.94 -16.52 8.05
C PHE A 111 -8.66 -17.70 7.40
N ARG A 112 -9.97 -17.58 7.12
CA ARG A 112 -10.77 -18.66 6.54
C ARG A 112 -11.56 -18.13 5.35
N ALA A 113 -11.51 -18.82 4.21
CA ALA A 113 -12.36 -18.46 3.09
C ALA A 113 -13.84 -18.56 3.48
N ARG A 114 -14.64 -17.61 3.01
CA ARG A 114 -16.10 -17.64 3.11
C ARG A 114 -16.64 -17.44 1.71
N GLU A 115 -17.32 -18.45 1.19
CA GLU A 115 -17.90 -18.41 -0.16
C GLU A 115 -19.21 -17.60 -0.15
N GLY A 116 -19.57 -17.00 -1.29
CA GLY A 116 -20.80 -16.23 -1.47
C GLY A 116 -20.83 -14.83 -0.83
N VAL A 117 -19.95 -14.52 0.14
CA VAL A 117 -19.92 -13.18 0.76
C VAL A 117 -19.46 -12.08 -0.20
N GLU A 118 -18.78 -12.46 -1.28
CA GLU A 118 -18.31 -11.53 -2.31
C GLU A 118 -19.43 -11.08 -3.26
N ASP A 119 -20.54 -11.82 -3.30
CA ASP A 119 -21.73 -11.53 -4.10
C ASP A 119 -22.72 -10.59 -3.40
N ASP A 120 -22.52 -10.28 -2.11
CA ASP A 120 -23.38 -9.37 -1.35
C ASP A 120 -23.04 -7.90 -1.60
N TYR A 121 -23.67 -7.34 -2.65
CA TYR A 121 -23.57 -5.93 -3.01
C TYR A 121 -23.99 -4.98 -1.87
N GLU A 122 -25.11 -5.28 -1.21
CA GLU A 122 -25.66 -4.41 -0.17
C GLU A 122 -24.78 -4.40 1.08
N GLU A 123 -24.16 -5.52 1.42
CA GLU A 123 -23.19 -5.55 2.53
C GLU A 123 -21.95 -4.73 2.22
N GLY A 124 -21.46 -4.72 0.99
CA GLY A 124 -20.39 -3.82 0.58
C GLY A 124 -20.72 -2.35 0.85
N ALA A 125 -21.94 -1.93 0.47
CA ALA A 125 -22.43 -0.59 0.73
C ALA A 125 -22.59 -0.29 2.23
N ARG A 126 -23.17 -1.22 3.00
CA ARG A 126 -23.32 -1.10 4.46
C ARG A 126 -21.96 -1.00 5.15
N ALA A 127 -20.99 -1.82 4.76
CA ALA A 127 -19.66 -1.85 5.38
C ALA A 127 -18.93 -0.51 5.23
N ILE A 128 -18.99 0.12 4.06
CA ILE A 128 -18.47 1.48 3.86
C ILE A 128 -19.23 2.49 4.73
N ALA A 129 -20.56 2.39 4.81
CA ALA A 129 -21.37 3.30 5.62
C ALA A 129 -21.03 3.23 7.12
N ARG A 130 -20.72 2.04 7.65
CA ARG A 130 -20.34 1.84 9.07
C ARG A 130 -19.09 2.63 9.47
N LEU A 131 -18.15 2.87 8.53
CA LEU A 131 -16.96 3.68 8.78
C LEU A 131 -17.21 5.20 8.83
N ARG A 132 -18.46 5.62 8.58
CA ARG A 132 -18.90 7.03 8.52
C ARG A 132 -17.91 7.90 7.73
N PRO A 133 -17.63 7.55 6.46
CA PRO A 133 -16.62 8.24 5.70
C PRO A 133 -17.04 9.66 5.38
N THR A 134 -16.04 10.52 5.19
CA THR A 134 -16.22 11.92 4.80
C THR A 134 -15.66 12.14 3.40
N LYS A 135 -16.04 13.24 2.75
CA LYS A 135 -15.49 13.65 1.43
C LYS A 135 -13.97 13.86 1.40
N LYS A 136 -13.30 13.85 2.56
CA LYS A 136 -11.85 13.92 2.67
C LYS A 136 -11.19 12.55 2.47
N ASP A 137 -11.92 11.47 2.73
CA ASP A 137 -11.42 10.10 2.60
C ASP A 137 -11.29 9.70 1.13
N VAL A 138 -10.41 8.74 0.86
CA VAL A 138 -10.28 8.06 -0.43
C VAL A 138 -10.59 6.58 -0.24
N VAL A 139 -11.39 6.03 -1.16
CA VAL A 139 -11.66 4.60 -1.23
C VAL A 139 -10.87 3.98 -2.37
N ILE A 140 -10.22 2.86 -2.09
CA ILE A 140 -9.50 2.04 -3.06
C ILE A 140 -10.21 0.68 -3.14
N GLY A 141 -11.00 0.49 -4.20
CA GLY A 141 -11.66 -0.79 -4.47
C GLY A 141 -10.70 -1.75 -5.18
N VAL A 142 -10.68 -3.00 -4.76
CA VAL A 142 -9.77 -4.01 -5.29
C VAL A 142 -10.54 -5.25 -5.72
N SER A 143 -10.50 -5.57 -7.02
CA SER A 143 -11.11 -6.76 -7.59
C SER A 143 -10.37 -7.16 -8.86
N ALA A 144 -9.69 -8.32 -8.84
CA ALA A 144 -8.95 -8.83 -9.99
C ALA A 144 -9.83 -8.94 -11.24
N SER A 145 -11.05 -9.50 -11.10
CA SER A 145 -12.02 -9.65 -12.19
C SER A 145 -12.71 -8.35 -12.59
N GLY A 146 -12.73 -7.34 -11.72
CA GLY A 146 -13.47 -6.09 -11.94
C GLY A 146 -14.99 -6.20 -11.72
N MET A 147 -15.48 -7.38 -11.34
CA MET A 147 -16.92 -7.70 -11.32
C MET A 147 -17.50 -7.94 -9.92
N THR A 148 -16.66 -8.07 -8.88
CA THR A 148 -17.07 -8.46 -7.53
C THR A 148 -18.19 -7.56 -6.95
N PRO A 149 -19.41 -8.08 -6.73
CA PRO A 149 -20.56 -7.28 -6.29
C PRO A 149 -20.35 -6.54 -4.97
N PHE A 150 -19.75 -7.17 -3.96
CA PHE A 150 -19.42 -6.53 -2.68
C PHE A 150 -18.57 -5.27 -2.87
N VAL A 151 -17.55 -5.35 -3.73
CA VAL A 151 -16.68 -4.20 -4.03
C VAL A 151 -17.49 -3.10 -4.72
N ARG A 152 -18.28 -3.45 -5.73
CA ARG A 152 -19.14 -2.50 -6.46
C ARG A 152 -20.12 -1.78 -5.54
N GLY A 153 -20.76 -2.49 -4.61
CA GLY A 153 -21.66 -1.89 -3.63
C GLY A 153 -20.93 -0.91 -2.69
N GLY A 154 -19.73 -1.28 -2.24
CA GLY A 154 -18.87 -0.38 -1.47
C GLY A 154 -18.51 0.89 -2.24
N LEU A 155 -18.11 0.77 -3.51
CA LEU A 155 -17.82 1.91 -4.37
C LEU A 155 -19.04 2.80 -4.60
N THR A 156 -20.23 2.22 -4.74
CA THR A 156 -21.49 2.97 -4.84
C THR A 156 -21.78 3.79 -3.59
N ARG A 157 -21.58 3.21 -2.40
CA ARG A 157 -21.74 3.99 -1.17
C ARG A 157 -20.70 5.11 -1.08
N ALA A 158 -19.46 4.84 -1.47
CA ALA A 158 -18.38 5.83 -1.47
C ALA A 158 -18.69 7.01 -2.41
N ARG A 159 -19.20 6.73 -3.62
CA ARG A 159 -19.60 7.75 -4.59
C ARG A 159 -20.73 8.63 -4.03
N LYS A 160 -21.77 8.01 -3.45
CA LYS A 160 -22.87 8.73 -2.79
C LYS A 160 -22.40 9.58 -1.60
N ALA A 161 -21.31 9.21 -0.93
CA ALA A 161 -20.70 9.99 0.14
C ALA A 161 -19.70 11.06 -0.36
N GLY A 162 -19.50 11.19 -1.67
CA GLY A 162 -18.62 12.19 -2.29
C GLY A 162 -17.13 11.90 -2.11
N LEU A 163 -16.75 10.63 -1.90
CA LEU A 163 -15.35 10.24 -1.79
C LEU A 163 -14.70 10.18 -3.18
N ARG A 164 -13.38 10.37 -3.20
CA ARG A 164 -12.56 9.98 -4.35
C ARG A 164 -12.41 8.46 -4.39
N ILE A 165 -12.50 7.89 -5.59
CA ILE A 165 -12.48 6.45 -5.81
C ILE A 165 -11.36 6.07 -6.78
N ILE A 166 -10.45 5.24 -6.29
CA ILE A 166 -9.47 4.52 -7.12
C ILE A 166 -9.93 3.06 -7.21
N PHE A 167 -9.86 2.48 -8.40
CA PHE A 167 -10.18 1.07 -8.61
C PHE A 167 -8.99 0.31 -9.17
N VAL A 168 -8.58 -0.76 -8.48
CA VAL A 168 -7.48 -1.63 -8.87
C VAL A 168 -8.05 -2.95 -9.35
N THR A 169 -7.74 -3.32 -10.59
CA THR A 169 -8.23 -4.55 -11.24
C THR A 169 -7.16 -5.14 -12.16
N CYS A 170 -7.35 -6.35 -12.66
CA CYS A 170 -6.51 -6.94 -13.71
C CYS A 170 -7.25 -7.03 -15.06
N TRP A 171 -8.43 -6.42 -15.15
CA TRP A 171 -9.23 -6.34 -16.38
C TRP A 171 -9.31 -4.89 -16.89
N PRO A 172 -8.51 -4.52 -17.92
CA PRO A 172 -8.52 -3.16 -18.50
C PRO A 172 -9.87 -2.76 -19.10
N GLY A 173 -10.65 -3.74 -19.58
CA GLY A 173 -11.96 -3.52 -20.20
C GLY A 173 -13.11 -3.30 -19.22
N THR A 174 -12.83 -3.10 -17.93
CA THR A 174 -13.88 -2.97 -16.92
C THR A 174 -14.84 -1.81 -17.19
N GLU A 175 -16.14 -2.07 -17.01
CA GLU A 175 -17.22 -1.10 -17.22
C GLU A 175 -17.22 0.04 -16.17
N LEU A 176 -16.43 -0.07 -15.11
CA LEU A 176 -16.36 0.96 -14.06
C LEU A 176 -15.62 2.24 -14.48
N GLN A 177 -15.13 2.33 -15.73
CA GLN A 177 -14.40 3.49 -16.27
C GLN A 177 -15.13 4.82 -16.06
N ASN A 178 -16.45 4.83 -16.21
CA ASN A 178 -17.26 6.05 -16.04
C ASN A 178 -17.74 6.27 -14.60
N PHE A 179 -17.49 5.31 -13.72
CA PHE A 179 -18.03 5.30 -12.36
C PHE A 179 -17.03 5.77 -11.31
N VAL A 180 -15.75 5.42 -11.48
CA VAL A 180 -14.68 5.74 -10.54
C VAL A 180 -13.83 6.90 -11.06
N ASP A 181 -13.01 7.48 -10.20
CA ASP A 181 -12.19 8.63 -10.60
C ASP A 181 -10.87 8.22 -11.27
N LEU A 182 -10.40 7.01 -10.97
CA LEU A 182 -9.18 6.46 -11.55
C LEU A 182 -9.23 4.93 -11.53
N ILE A 183 -8.85 4.31 -12.65
CA ILE A 183 -8.62 2.86 -12.74
C ILE A 183 -7.13 2.61 -12.90
N ILE A 184 -6.58 1.70 -12.13
CA ILE A 184 -5.26 1.12 -12.32
C ILE A 184 -5.47 -0.35 -12.67
N ALA A 185 -5.11 -0.73 -13.90
CA ALA A 185 -5.47 -2.03 -14.47
C ALA A 185 -4.27 -2.78 -15.06
N PRO A 186 -3.30 -3.23 -14.23
CA PRO A 186 -2.17 -4.00 -14.72
C PRO A 186 -2.66 -5.30 -15.39
N ASN A 187 -2.59 -5.34 -16.72
CA ASN A 187 -2.96 -6.52 -17.50
C ASN A 187 -1.85 -7.58 -17.41
N VAL A 188 -2.07 -8.59 -16.58
CA VAL A 188 -1.14 -9.70 -16.33
C VAL A 188 -1.41 -10.93 -17.22
N GLY A 189 -2.49 -10.91 -18.01
CA GLY A 189 -2.93 -12.03 -18.84
C GLY A 189 -3.45 -13.23 -18.05
N PRO A 190 -3.72 -14.35 -18.74
CA PRO A 190 -4.21 -15.61 -18.16
C PRO A 190 -3.30 -16.14 -17.04
N GLU A 191 -3.87 -16.67 -15.97
CA GLU A 191 -3.10 -17.29 -14.89
C GLU A 191 -2.54 -18.66 -15.30
N VAL A 192 -1.41 -19.08 -14.72
CA VAL A 192 -0.82 -20.42 -15.00
C VAL A 192 -1.81 -21.55 -14.65
N LEU A 193 -2.60 -21.35 -13.60
CA LEU A 193 -3.78 -22.14 -13.27
C LEU A 193 -5.00 -21.27 -13.54
N THR A 194 -5.80 -21.63 -14.55
CA THR A 194 -6.97 -20.86 -15.01
C THR A 194 -7.85 -20.40 -13.84
N GLY A 195 -8.18 -19.11 -13.80
CA GLY A 195 -9.00 -18.50 -12.74
C GLY A 195 -8.30 -18.29 -11.39
N SER A 196 -7.07 -18.77 -11.19
CA SER A 196 -6.36 -18.65 -9.91
C SER A 196 -5.72 -17.26 -9.73
N THR A 197 -6.54 -16.21 -9.67
CA THR A 197 -6.10 -14.80 -9.58
C THR A 197 -5.38 -14.45 -8.28
N ARG A 198 -5.21 -15.41 -7.36
CA ARG A 198 -4.33 -15.25 -6.19
C ARG A 198 -2.84 -15.19 -6.57
N LEU A 199 -2.50 -15.57 -7.81
CA LEU A 199 -1.14 -15.63 -8.35
C LEU A 199 -0.75 -14.28 -8.95
N LYS A 200 -0.59 -14.15 -10.28
CA LYS A 200 -0.07 -12.93 -10.90
C LYS A 200 -0.93 -11.71 -10.61
N ALA A 201 -2.24 -11.83 -10.68
CA ALA A 201 -3.16 -10.72 -10.39
C ALA A 201 -3.04 -10.25 -8.93
N GLY A 202 -2.88 -11.18 -7.99
CA GLY A 202 -2.58 -10.89 -6.59
C GLY A 202 -1.23 -10.18 -6.42
N THR A 203 -0.18 -10.66 -7.08
CA THR A 203 1.16 -10.05 -7.05
C THR A 203 1.14 -8.63 -7.63
N ALA A 204 0.51 -8.42 -8.79
CA ALA A 204 0.37 -7.11 -9.42
C ALA A 204 -0.38 -6.13 -8.51
N THR A 205 -1.48 -6.60 -7.92
CA THR A 205 -2.28 -5.84 -6.96
C THR A 205 -1.42 -5.42 -5.77
N LYS A 206 -0.66 -6.35 -5.16
CA LYS A 206 0.23 -6.03 -4.05
C LYS A 206 1.23 -4.93 -4.42
N MET A 207 1.90 -5.06 -5.57
CA MET A 207 2.84 -4.05 -6.04
C MET A 207 2.20 -2.67 -6.19
N VAL A 208 1.00 -2.60 -6.80
CA VAL A 208 0.25 -1.35 -6.96
C VAL A 208 -0.12 -0.76 -5.59
N LEU A 209 -0.66 -1.55 -4.67
CA LEU A 209 -1.06 -1.05 -3.35
C LEU A 209 0.15 -0.54 -2.56
N ASN A 210 1.29 -1.27 -2.59
CA ASN A 210 2.53 -0.82 -1.98
C ASN A 210 3.02 0.51 -2.55
N MET A 211 2.93 0.71 -3.87
CA MET A 211 3.30 1.99 -4.49
C MET A 211 2.35 3.11 -4.07
N LEU A 212 1.04 2.87 -4.08
CA LEU A 212 0.04 3.86 -3.65
C LEU A 212 0.27 4.29 -2.20
N THR A 213 0.49 3.36 -1.28
CA THR A 213 0.69 3.66 0.15
C THR A 213 2.08 4.24 0.42
N THR A 214 3.15 3.57 -0.02
CA THR A 214 4.53 3.97 0.28
C THR A 214 4.87 5.32 -0.31
N VAL A 215 4.56 5.55 -1.59
CA VAL A 215 4.89 6.84 -2.22
C VAL A 215 4.06 7.96 -1.59
N SER A 216 2.80 7.72 -1.22
CA SER A 216 1.99 8.70 -0.51
C SER A 216 2.56 9.05 0.88
N MET A 217 3.07 8.06 1.61
CA MET A 217 3.73 8.27 2.90
C MET A 217 5.06 9.03 2.73
N VAL A 218 5.85 8.72 1.69
CA VAL A 218 7.04 9.52 1.33
C VAL A 218 6.66 10.98 1.08
N ARG A 219 5.63 11.23 0.28
CA ARG A 219 5.17 12.58 -0.09
C ARG A 219 4.47 13.34 1.05
N THR A 220 4.13 12.67 2.14
CA THR A 220 3.59 13.27 3.38
C THR A 220 4.63 13.33 4.50
N GLY A 221 5.92 13.25 4.15
CA GLY A 221 7.03 13.50 5.05
C GLY A 221 7.38 12.34 5.98
N LYS A 222 6.93 11.11 5.71
CA LYS A 222 7.22 9.93 6.57
C LYS A 222 8.64 9.37 6.41
N THR A 223 9.40 9.91 5.47
CA THR A 223 10.80 9.52 5.20
C THR A 223 11.74 10.72 5.18
N TYR A 224 13.03 10.45 5.29
CA TYR A 224 14.09 11.43 5.02
C TYR A 224 15.20 10.75 4.22
N GLY A 225 15.35 11.15 2.94
CA GLY A 225 16.02 10.29 1.97
C GLY A 225 15.27 8.96 1.85
N ASN A 226 15.98 7.84 1.96
CA ASN A 226 15.39 6.49 2.01
C ASN A 226 15.22 5.96 3.45
N LEU A 227 15.38 6.80 4.48
CA LEU A 227 15.26 6.39 5.88
C LEU A 227 13.83 6.52 6.39
N MET A 228 13.37 5.48 7.08
CA MET A 228 12.06 5.38 7.72
C MET A 228 12.04 6.14 9.06
N VAL A 229 12.08 7.47 9.00
CA VAL A 229 12.26 8.35 10.17
C VAL A 229 11.04 8.46 11.08
N ASP A 230 9.88 7.90 10.71
CA ASP A 230 8.66 7.89 11.54
C ASP A 230 8.33 6.50 12.08
N VAL A 231 9.35 5.68 12.35
CA VAL A 231 9.21 4.32 12.90
C VAL A 231 8.70 4.33 14.35
N GLN A 232 7.80 3.41 14.69
CA GLN A 232 7.38 3.21 16.08
C GLN A 232 8.38 2.36 16.87
N THR A 233 8.66 2.73 18.11
CA THR A 233 9.67 2.07 18.96
C THR A 233 9.08 1.00 19.90
N GLY A 234 8.08 0.26 19.42
CA GLY A 234 7.29 -0.70 20.22
C GLY A 234 8.01 -2.01 20.58
N SER A 235 9.08 -2.36 19.86
CA SER A 235 9.91 -3.55 20.13
C SER A 235 11.39 -3.18 20.20
N GLU A 236 12.21 -4.07 20.76
CA GLU A 236 13.66 -3.88 20.85
C GLU A 236 14.30 -3.69 19.47
N LYS A 237 13.96 -4.56 18.50
CA LYS A 237 14.38 -4.44 17.10
C LYS A 237 14.08 -3.05 16.51
N LEU A 238 12.90 -2.50 16.81
CA LEU A 238 12.49 -1.19 16.28
C LEU A 238 13.16 -0.03 17.03
N ARG A 239 13.45 -0.17 18.33
CA ARG A 239 14.27 0.79 19.09
C ARG A 239 15.70 0.85 18.57
N ASP A 240 16.31 -0.31 18.29
CA ASP A 240 17.63 -0.38 17.66
C ASP A 240 17.62 0.32 16.30
N ARG A 241 16.65 -0.03 15.44
CA ARG A 241 16.48 0.63 14.13
C ARG A 241 16.34 2.15 14.28
N ALA A 242 15.56 2.63 15.25
CA ALA A 242 15.40 4.05 15.52
C ALA A 242 16.74 4.71 15.89
N ARG A 243 17.55 4.10 16.76
CA ARG A 243 18.89 4.60 17.11
C ARG A 243 19.81 4.66 15.89
N ARG A 244 19.86 3.61 15.07
CA ARG A 244 20.65 3.59 13.83
C ARG A 244 20.23 4.68 12.85
N ILE A 245 18.92 4.89 12.68
CA ILE A 245 18.39 5.98 11.84
C ILE A 245 18.81 7.35 12.38
N ILE A 246 18.72 7.58 13.69
CA ILE A 246 19.17 8.83 14.30
C ILE A 246 20.68 9.00 14.10
N GLY A 247 21.48 7.96 14.32
CA GLY A 247 22.93 8.00 14.14
C GLY A 247 23.31 8.39 12.71
N VAL A 248 22.71 7.74 11.72
CA VAL A 248 22.90 8.05 10.29
C VAL A 248 22.42 9.47 9.96
N ALA A 249 21.21 9.84 10.35
CA ALA A 249 20.62 11.12 9.95
C ALA A 249 21.26 12.33 10.66
N ALA A 250 21.58 12.18 11.94
CA ALA A 250 22.17 13.25 12.75
C ALA A 250 23.71 13.31 12.64
N GLY A 251 24.36 12.19 12.28
CA GLY A 251 25.82 12.07 12.32
C GLY A 251 26.35 11.92 13.74
N VAL A 252 25.68 11.09 14.56
CA VAL A 252 26.03 10.88 15.97
C VAL A 252 26.23 9.40 16.27
N GLU A 253 27.03 9.11 17.29
CA GLU A 253 27.27 7.73 17.75
C GLU A 253 26.06 7.12 18.45
N TYR A 254 26.06 5.79 18.58
CA TYR A 254 24.92 5.00 19.03
C TYR A 254 24.38 5.43 20.41
N GLU A 255 25.27 5.68 21.38
CA GLU A 255 24.91 6.10 22.73
C GLU A 255 24.29 7.52 22.74
N ALA A 256 24.80 8.40 21.89
CA ALA A 256 24.23 9.74 21.72
C ALA A 256 22.84 9.66 21.07
N ALA A 257 22.66 8.78 20.08
CA ALA A 257 21.37 8.50 19.47
C ALA A 257 20.35 7.94 20.48
N ASP A 258 20.74 7.03 21.37
CA ASP A 258 19.86 6.50 22.42
C ASP A 258 19.43 7.59 23.42
N LYS A 259 20.36 8.44 23.86
CA LYS A 259 20.05 9.58 24.74
C LYS A 259 19.08 10.56 24.06
N LEU A 260 19.29 10.85 22.77
CA LEU A 260 18.39 11.69 21.98
C LEU A 260 17.00 11.08 21.84
N LEU A 261 16.91 9.78 21.54
CA LEU A 261 15.64 9.07 21.41
C LEU A 261 14.83 9.10 22.72
N LYS A 262 15.49 8.90 23.86
CA LYS A 262 14.89 9.02 25.20
C LYS A 262 14.37 10.44 25.45
N ARG A 263 15.19 11.47 25.19
CA ARG A 263 14.80 12.89 25.34
C ARG A 263 13.64 13.28 24.41
N ALA A 264 13.56 12.65 23.24
CA ALA A 264 12.48 12.84 22.28
C ALA A 264 11.24 11.97 22.56
N LYS A 265 11.21 11.23 23.67
CA LYS A 265 10.12 10.33 24.06
C LYS A 265 9.78 9.30 22.99
N GLY A 266 10.80 8.74 22.34
CA GLY A 266 10.65 7.76 21.27
C GLY A 266 10.36 8.34 19.89
N ASN A 267 10.21 9.66 19.74
CA ASN A 267 9.97 10.29 18.44
C ASN A 267 11.28 10.51 17.67
N VAL A 268 11.52 9.69 16.64
CA VAL A 268 12.76 9.70 15.84
C VAL A 268 12.96 11.01 15.09
N LYS A 269 11.91 11.56 14.46
CA LYS A 269 11.99 12.85 13.74
C LYS A 269 12.38 13.99 14.66
N ALA A 270 11.74 14.07 15.83
CA ALA A 270 12.07 15.07 16.83
C ALA A 270 13.50 14.88 17.35
N ALA A 271 13.94 13.65 17.59
CA ALA A 271 15.32 13.37 17.99
C ALA A 271 16.34 13.91 16.97
N ILE A 272 16.10 13.69 15.68
CA ILE A 272 16.96 14.21 14.60
C ILE A 272 16.93 15.74 14.57
N VAL A 273 15.76 16.38 14.64
CA VAL A 273 15.67 17.85 14.68
C VAL A 273 16.38 18.42 15.90
N MET A 274 16.20 17.82 17.08
CA MET A 274 16.88 18.22 18.31
C MET A 274 18.41 18.13 18.15
N ALA A 275 18.90 17.04 17.54
CA ALA A 275 20.33 16.86 17.30
C ALA A 275 20.90 17.91 16.35
N LYS A 276 20.18 18.22 15.26
CA LYS A 276 20.62 19.15 14.22
C LYS A 276 20.52 20.63 14.59
N THR A 277 19.59 20.98 15.48
CA THR A 277 19.28 22.38 15.78
C THR A 277 19.58 22.79 17.21
N GLY A 278 19.89 21.85 18.09
CA GLY A 278 20.04 22.09 19.53
C GLY A 278 18.72 22.45 20.25
N LEU A 279 17.59 22.46 19.54
CA LEU A 279 16.31 22.87 20.12
C LEU A 279 15.77 21.84 21.12
N PRO A 280 15.01 22.28 22.15
CA PRO A 280 14.27 21.37 23.02
C PRO A 280 13.09 20.71 22.28
N LEU A 281 12.63 19.56 22.78
CA LEU A 281 11.58 18.74 22.17
C LEU A 281 10.34 19.55 21.72
N LYS A 282 9.82 20.45 22.57
CA LYS A 282 8.64 21.26 22.24
C LYS A 282 8.87 22.13 20.99
N LYS A 283 10.05 22.76 20.88
CA LYS A 283 10.41 23.60 19.74
C LYS A 283 10.70 22.74 18.50
N ALA A 284 11.36 21.59 18.66
CA ALA A 284 11.59 20.62 17.58
C ALA A 284 10.27 20.12 16.97
N LEU A 285 9.29 19.74 17.80
CA LEU A 285 7.95 19.35 17.34
C LEU A 285 7.20 20.50 16.66
N SER A 286 7.35 21.73 17.17
CA SER A 286 6.76 22.91 16.53
C SER A 286 7.34 23.16 15.14
N ARG A 287 8.65 22.99 15.00
CA ARG A 287 9.37 23.14 13.72
C ARG A 287 8.95 22.08 12.70
N LEU A 288 8.78 20.83 13.15
CA LEU A 288 8.23 19.75 12.30
C LEU A 288 6.81 20.05 11.82
N ARG A 289 5.94 20.58 12.69
CA ARG A 289 4.58 20.97 12.29
C ARG A 289 4.57 22.11 11.27
N ALA A 290 5.42 23.13 11.46
CA ALA A 290 5.54 24.24 10.53
C ALA A 290 6.05 23.81 9.15
N ALA A 291 6.82 22.72 9.09
CA ALA A 291 7.37 22.13 7.88
C ALA A 291 6.49 21.02 7.27
N ASP A 292 5.19 20.93 7.61
CA ASP A 292 4.28 19.86 7.17
C ASP A 292 4.89 18.44 7.34
N SER A 293 5.58 18.23 8.47
CA SER A 293 6.34 17.02 8.79
C SER A 293 7.53 16.72 7.86
N SER A 294 7.90 17.57 6.91
CA SER A 294 9.10 17.40 6.10
C SER A 294 10.37 17.55 6.95
N MET A 295 11.19 16.50 7.05
CA MET A 295 12.47 16.56 7.76
C MET A 295 13.41 17.57 7.10
N ARG A 296 13.54 17.50 5.78
CA ARG A 296 14.39 18.35 4.95
C ARG A 296 14.12 19.83 5.20
N GLU A 297 12.85 20.22 5.20
CA GLU A 297 12.44 21.61 5.50
C GLU A 297 12.62 21.95 6.98
N ALA A 298 12.30 21.01 7.88
CA ALA A 298 12.43 21.24 9.31
C ALA A 298 13.88 21.48 9.75
N ILE A 299 14.88 20.86 9.12
CA ILE A 299 16.30 21.07 9.48
C ILE A 299 17.08 21.91 8.46
N GLY A 300 16.56 22.13 7.25
CA GLY A 300 17.24 22.88 6.19
C GLY A 300 18.45 22.16 5.59
N GLU A 301 18.47 20.82 5.63
CA GLU A 301 19.59 19.98 5.19
C GLU A 301 19.07 18.87 4.25
N ASP A 302 19.90 18.46 3.29
CA ASP A 302 19.72 17.23 2.51
C ASP A 302 20.54 16.09 3.12
N ILE A 303 19.94 14.91 3.29
CA ILE A 303 20.64 13.72 3.77
C ILE A 303 21.37 12.98 2.66
N GLU A 304 21.00 13.16 1.39
CA GLU A 304 21.54 12.35 0.29
C GLU A 304 23.08 12.34 0.24
N PRO A 305 23.79 13.49 0.35
CA PRO A 305 25.26 13.48 0.35
C PRO A 305 25.85 12.62 1.47
N ARG A 306 25.24 12.65 2.67
CA ARG A 306 25.68 11.82 3.81
C ARG A 306 25.42 10.33 3.56
N LEU A 307 24.29 9.97 2.97
CA LEU A 307 24.00 8.56 2.65
C LEU A 307 24.99 8.01 1.61
N ARG A 308 25.36 8.81 0.61
CA ARG A 308 26.37 8.42 -0.39
C ARG A 308 27.75 8.24 0.24
N ASP A 309 28.18 9.15 1.10
CA ASP A 309 29.44 9.05 1.84
C ASP A 309 29.50 7.79 2.73
N LEU A 310 28.40 7.46 3.41
CA LEU A 310 28.32 6.23 4.21
C LEU A 310 28.44 4.94 3.38
N LEU A 311 27.82 4.90 2.20
CA LEU A 311 27.94 3.75 1.30
C LEU A 311 29.36 3.62 0.71
N ALA A 312 30.02 4.75 0.44
CA ALA A 312 31.39 4.77 -0.08
C ALA A 312 32.43 4.28 0.94
N ARG A 313 32.19 4.46 2.24
CA ARG A 313 33.09 4.04 3.32
C ARG A 313 33.03 2.54 3.66
N GLY A 314 32.07 1.80 3.08
CA GLY A 314 31.84 0.38 3.41
C GLY A 314 31.27 0.15 4.81
N PRO A 315 30.99 -1.12 5.20
CA PRO A 315 30.61 -1.44 6.57
C PRO A 315 31.74 -1.05 7.52
N ARG A 316 31.44 -0.30 8.59
CA ARG A 316 32.40 -0.16 9.71
C ARG A 316 32.55 -1.55 10.33
N GLU A 317 33.77 -2.07 10.38
CA GLU A 317 34.12 -3.28 11.15
C GLU A 317 33.79 -3.11 12.64
#